data_AF-A0A7A1I1M2-F1
#
_entry.id   AF-A0A7A1I1M2-F1
#
_cell.length_a   1.000
_cell.length_b   1.000
_cell.length_c   1.000
_cell.angle_alpha   90.00
_cell.angle_beta   90.00
_cell.angle_gamma   90.00
#
_symmetry.space_group_name_H-M   'P 1'
#
loop_
_entity.id
_entity.type
_entity.pdbx_description
1 polymer ?
#
loop_
_entity_poly.entity_id
_entity_poly.type
_entity_poly.pdbx_seq_one_letter_code
_entity_poly.pdbx_strand_id
1 'polypeptide(L)'
;MRRTFTAEEKASVFELWKNGTGFSEIANILGSKPGTIFTMLRDTGGIKPHERKRAVAHLTLSEREEIRAGLSAKMSIRAIATALNRSPSTISRE
;
A
#
# COMPACT_ATOMS: atom_id res chain seq x y z
N MET A 1 23.09 -2.88 -3.46
CA MET A 1 21.90 -2.25 -4.05
C MET A 1 20.67 -3.06 -3.65
N ARG A 2 19.71 -2.49 -2.89
CA ARG A 2 18.43 -3.16 -2.55
C ARG A 2 17.49 -2.99 -3.74
N ARG A 3 17.17 -4.06 -4.46
CA ARG A 3 16.11 -4.05 -5.48
C ARG A 3 14.76 -4.12 -4.78
N THR A 4 13.89 -3.18 -5.07
CA THR A 4 12.50 -3.19 -4.60
C THR A 4 11.65 -3.90 -5.65
N PHE A 5 11.01 -5.00 -5.28
CA PHE A 5 10.04 -5.65 -6.17
C PHE A 5 8.77 -4.81 -6.29
N THR A 6 8.29 -4.69 -7.51
CA THR A 6 6.96 -4.15 -7.82
C THR A 6 5.85 -5.04 -7.26
N ALA A 7 4.63 -4.51 -7.18
CA ALA A 7 3.48 -5.30 -6.73
C ALA A 7 3.20 -6.50 -7.66
N GLU A 8 3.41 -6.31 -8.97
CA GLU A 8 3.23 -7.34 -9.99
C GLU A 8 4.27 -8.47 -9.82
N GLU A 9 5.55 -8.14 -9.69
CA GLU A 9 6.60 -9.15 -9.49
C GLU A 9 6.36 -9.94 -8.20
N LYS A 10 5.92 -9.26 -7.12
CA LYS A 10 5.56 -9.94 -5.87
C LYS A 10 4.42 -10.91 -6.09
N ALA A 11 3.38 -10.51 -6.83
CA ALA A 11 2.25 -11.38 -7.14
C ALA A 11 2.72 -12.61 -7.94
N SER A 12 3.59 -12.41 -8.95
CA SER A 12 4.14 -13.51 -9.76
C SER A 12 4.90 -14.54 -8.93
N VAL A 13 5.68 -14.13 -7.93
CA VAL A 13 6.36 -15.09 -7.02
C VAL A 13 5.36 -15.98 -6.30
N PHE A 14 4.28 -15.40 -5.76
CA PHE A 14 3.27 -16.18 -5.04
C PHE A 14 2.48 -17.12 -5.97
N GLU A 15 2.20 -16.72 -7.21
CA GLU A 15 1.56 -17.60 -8.19
C GLU A 15 2.48 -18.77 -8.59
N LEU A 16 3.76 -18.51 -8.87
CA LEU A 16 4.73 -19.55 -9.20
C LEU A 16 4.95 -20.52 -8.02
N TRP A 17 5.08 -19.97 -6.81
CA TRP A 17 5.19 -20.78 -5.60
C TRP A 17 3.96 -21.67 -5.39
N LYS A 18 2.75 -21.12 -5.57
CA LYS A 18 1.49 -21.87 -5.50
C LYS A 18 1.42 -22.99 -6.54
N ASN A 19 2.03 -22.79 -7.71
CA ASN A 19 2.12 -23.79 -8.77
C ASN A 19 3.24 -24.83 -8.55
N GLY A 20 3.98 -24.75 -7.44
CA GLY A 20 5.02 -25.71 -7.07
C GLY A 20 6.42 -25.39 -7.62
N THR A 21 6.64 -24.19 -8.19
CA THR A 21 7.96 -23.79 -8.70
C THR A 21 8.94 -23.57 -7.54
N GLY A 22 10.15 -24.11 -7.67
CA GLY A 22 11.20 -23.98 -6.65
C GLY A 22 11.81 -22.57 -6.57
N PHE A 23 12.43 -22.22 -5.43
CA PHE A 23 12.97 -20.87 -5.20
C PHE A 23 14.00 -20.43 -6.25
N SER A 24 14.89 -21.33 -6.68
CA SER A 24 15.94 -21.02 -7.65
C SER A 24 15.40 -20.69 -9.02
N GLU A 25 14.34 -21.37 -9.43
CA GLU A 25 13.70 -21.18 -10.73
C GLU A 25 12.89 -19.88 -10.75
N ILE A 26 12.12 -19.60 -9.69
CA ILE A 26 11.43 -18.30 -9.52
C ILE A 26 12.45 -17.15 -9.55
N ALA A 27 13.59 -17.33 -8.87
CA ALA A 27 14.64 -16.32 -8.84
C ALA A 27 15.27 -16.08 -10.21
N ASN A 28 15.49 -17.14 -11.00
CA ASN A 28 15.99 -17.03 -12.37
C ASN A 28 15.01 -16.28 -13.28
N ILE A 29 13.71 -16.62 -13.22
CA ILE A 29 12.65 -15.95 -13.99
C ILE A 29 12.61 -14.45 -13.70
N LEU A 30 12.75 -14.07 -12.42
CA LEU A 30 12.67 -12.68 -12.00
C LEU A 30 14.02 -11.94 -12.01
N GLY A 31 15.12 -12.59 -12.40
CA GLY A 31 16.47 -11.99 -12.34
C GLY A 31 16.88 -11.59 -10.92
N SER A 32 16.61 -12.44 -9.94
CA SER A 32 16.89 -12.21 -8.52
C SER A 32 17.70 -13.37 -7.91
N LYS A 33 18.08 -13.23 -6.64
CA LYS A 33 18.77 -14.29 -5.88
C LYS A 33 17.75 -15.23 -5.21
N PRO A 34 17.98 -16.55 -5.16
CA PRO A 34 17.07 -17.51 -4.51
C PRO A 34 16.76 -17.16 -3.04
N GLY A 35 17.77 -16.67 -2.30
CA GLY A 35 17.58 -16.23 -0.90
C GLY A 35 16.61 -15.06 -0.74
N THR A 36 16.46 -14.23 -1.78
CA THR A 36 15.48 -13.13 -1.79
C THR A 36 14.06 -13.66 -1.93
N ILE A 37 13.83 -14.65 -2.79
CA ILE A 37 12.53 -15.32 -2.93
C ILE A 37 12.17 -16.04 -1.63
N PHE A 38 13.12 -16.76 -1.03
CA PHE A 38 12.94 -17.42 0.26
C PHE A 38 12.51 -16.43 1.34
N THR A 39 13.20 -15.29 1.48
CA THR A 39 12.88 -14.28 2.49
C THR A 39 11.47 -13.72 2.27
N MET A 40 11.10 -13.47 1.01
CA MET A 40 9.78 -12.93 0.67
C MET A 40 8.64 -13.89 1.01
N LEU A 41 8.81 -15.19 0.76
CA LEU A 41 7.81 -16.21 1.08
C LEU A 41 7.79 -16.53 2.58
N ARG A 42 8.95 -16.52 3.25
CA ARG A 42 9.06 -16.82 4.68
C ARG A 42 8.20 -15.87 5.53
N ASP A 43 8.20 -14.58 5.19
CA ASP A 43 7.52 -13.55 6.00
C ASP A 43 6.00 -13.74 6.05
N THR A 44 5.41 -14.41 5.05
CA THR A 44 3.95 -14.70 5.00
C THR A 44 3.64 -16.20 5.06
N GLY A 45 4.63 -17.05 5.38
CA GLY A 45 4.48 -18.50 5.37
C GLY A 45 4.19 -19.10 4.00
N GLY A 46 4.54 -18.40 2.92
CA GLY A 46 4.26 -18.80 1.53
C GLY A 46 2.83 -18.52 1.07
N ILE A 47 2.00 -17.91 1.91
CA ILE A 47 0.62 -17.52 1.56
C ILE A 47 0.66 -16.08 1.03
N LYS A 48 0.01 -15.85 -0.11
CA LYS A 48 -0.09 -14.51 -0.72
C LYS A 48 -0.81 -13.55 0.24
N PRO A 49 -0.16 -12.48 0.73
CA PRO A 49 -0.82 -11.52 1.60
C PRO A 49 -1.90 -10.77 0.81
N HIS A 50 -2.97 -10.37 1.51
CA HIS A 50 -3.96 -9.50 0.91
C HIS A 50 -3.34 -8.17 0.48
N GLU A 51 -3.73 -7.69 -0.69
CA GLU A 51 -3.32 -6.39 -1.17
C GLU A 51 -3.77 -5.31 -0.19
N ARG A 52 -2.85 -4.42 0.20
CA ARG A 52 -3.17 -3.31 1.08
C ARG A 52 -4.12 -2.36 0.37
N LYS A 53 -5.36 -2.29 0.86
CA LYS A 53 -6.36 -1.32 0.40
C LYS A 53 -6.47 -0.19 1.41
N ARG A 54 -6.45 1.06 0.93
CA ARG A 54 -6.77 2.21 1.77
C ARG A 54 -8.27 2.13 2.12
N ALA A 55 -8.62 2.22 3.39
CA ALA A 55 -10.03 2.21 3.78
C ALA A 55 -10.78 3.41 3.17
N VAL A 56 -12.02 3.20 2.75
CA VAL A 56 -12.88 4.23 2.11
C VAL A 56 -13.10 5.45 3.02
N ALA A 57 -13.01 5.25 4.33
CA ALA A 57 -13.14 6.30 5.32
C ALA A 57 -11.91 7.24 5.42
N HIS A 58 -10.77 6.88 4.80
CA HIS A 58 -9.60 7.76 4.79
C HIS A 58 -9.77 8.92 3.82
N LEU A 59 -9.11 10.03 4.17
CA LEU A 59 -9.00 11.19 3.30
C LEU A 59 -8.20 10.84 2.04
N THR A 60 -8.77 11.21 0.90
CA THR A 60 -8.12 11.23 -0.40
C THR A 60 -7.07 12.34 -0.45
N LEU A 61 -6.19 12.31 -1.46
CA LEU A 61 -5.18 13.35 -1.63
C LEU A 61 -5.84 14.73 -1.84
N SER A 62 -6.87 14.80 -2.67
CA SER A 62 -7.62 16.03 -2.93
C SER A 62 -8.29 16.58 -1.67
N GLU A 63 -8.92 15.72 -0.85
CA GLU A 63 -9.49 16.18 0.43
C GLU A 63 -8.41 16.75 1.37
N ARG A 64 -7.21 16.16 1.39
CA ARG A 64 -6.09 16.69 2.20
C ARG A 64 -5.60 18.05 1.71
N GLU A 65 -5.59 18.26 0.39
CA GLU A 65 -5.25 19.55 -0.20
C GLU A 65 -6.28 20.63 0.15
N GLU A 66 -7.58 20.29 0.11
CA GLU A 66 -8.67 21.18 0.54
C GLU A 66 -8.59 21.51 2.03
N ILE A 67 -8.26 20.54 2.88
CA ILE A 67 -8.03 20.78 4.31
C ILE A 67 -6.88 21.78 4.50
N ARG A 68 -5.75 21.57 3.80
CA ARG A 68 -4.59 22.47 3.86
C ARG A 68 -4.95 23.88 3.39
N ALA A 69 -5.70 24.01 2.29
CA ALA A 69 -6.14 25.30 1.76
C ALA A 69 -7.08 26.01 2.74
N GLY A 70 -8.07 25.31 3.29
CA GLY A 70 -9.01 25.86 4.27
C GLY A 70 -8.33 26.31 5.57
N LEU A 71 -7.35 25.55 6.07
CA LEU A 71 -6.55 25.95 7.23
C LEU A 71 -5.71 27.20 6.93
N SER A 72 -5.10 27.28 5.74
CA SER A 72 -4.36 28.47 5.31
C SER A 72 -5.26 29.71 5.19
N ALA A 73 -6.52 29.52 4.81
CA ALA A 73 -7.54 30.56 4.76
C ALA A 73 -8.16 30.90 6.14
N LYS A 74 -7.64 30.31 7.24
CA LYS A 74 -8.16 30.45 8.61
C LYS A 74 -9.62 30.03 8.78
N MET A 75 -10.10 29.11 7.94
CA MET A 75 -11.42 28.51 8.13
C MET A 75 -11.44 27.63 9.38
N SER A 76 -12.59 27.54 10.04
CA SER A 76 -12.73 26.62 11.17
C SER A 76 -12.75 25.16 10.69
N ILE A 77 -12.27 24.24 11.54
CA ILE A 77 -12.31 22.78 11.27
C ILE A 77 -13.72 22.32 10.90
N ARG A 78 -14.74 22.87 11.57
CA ARG A 78 -16.15 22.54 11.30
C ARG A 78 -16.58 22.99 9.91
N ALA A 79 -16.17 24.18 9.47
CA ALA A 79 -16.48 24.68 8.13
C ALA A 79 -15.84 23.81 7.03
N ILE A 80 -14.57 23.43 7.21
CA ILE A 80 -13.87 22.53 6.29
C ILE A 80 -14.55 21.15 6.25
N ALA A 81 -14.91 20.62 7.41
CA ALA A 81 -15.60 19.33 7.52
C ALA A 81 -16.97 19.33 6.80
N THR A 82 -17.75 20.40 6.94
CA THR A 82 -19.00 20.56 6.21
C THR A 82 -18.78 20.64 4.69
N ALA A 83 -17.76 21.38 4.23
CA ALA A 83 -17.44 21.49 2.81
C ALA A 83 -17.04 20.15 2.17
N LEU A 84 -16.28 19.32 2.90
CA LEU A 84 -15.83 18.00 2.45
C LEU A 84 -16.80 16.86 2.77
N ASN A 85 -17.95 17.16 3.39
CA ASN A 85 -18.90 16.16 3.89
C ASN A 85 -18.23 15.08 4.76
N ARG A 86 -17.32 15.49 5.64
CA ARG A 86 -16.60 14.62 6.59
C ARG A 86 -16.93 15.01 8.02
N SER A 87 -16.64 14.11 8.95
CA SER A 87 -16.77 14.42 10.37
C SER A 87 -15.68 15.42 10.80
N PRO A 88 -15.97 16.39 11.69
CA PRO A 88 -14.96 17.30 12.21
C PRO A 88 -13.78 16.60 12.89
N SER A 89 -14.02 15.43 13.51
CA SER A 89 -12.97 14.62 14.13
C SER A 89 -12.06 13.96 13.10
N THR A 90 -12.54 13.68 11.88
CA THR A 90 -11.68 13.23 10.77
C THR A 90 -10.74 14.35 10.34
N ILE A 91 -11.26 15.55 10.12
CA ILE A 91 -10.46 16.71 9.68
C ILE A 91 -9.45 17.12 10.75
N SER A 92 -9.83 17.09 12.03
CA SER A 92 -8.93 17.46 13.14
C SER A 92 -7.77 16.49 13.38
N ARG A 93 -7.86 15.25 12.86
CA ARG A 93 -6.83 14.21 13.03
C ARG A 93 -5.85 14.15 11.86
N GLU A 94 -6.17 14.84 10.77
CA GLU A 94 -5.31 15.01 9.60
C GLU A 94 -4.26 16.08 9.87
#